data_AF-A0AA90TII5-F1
#
_entry.id   AF-A0AA90TII5-F1
#
_cell.length_a   1.000
_cell.length_b   1.000
_cell.length_c   1.000
_cell.angle_alpha   90.00
_cell.angle_beta   90.00
_cell.angle_gamma   90.00
#
_symmetry.space_group_name_H-M   'P 1'
#
loop_
_entity.id
_entity.type
_entity.pdbx_description
1 polymer ?
#
loop_
_entity_poly.entity_id
_entity_poly.type
_entity_poly.pdbx_seq_one_letter_code
_entity_poly.pdbx_strand_id
1 'polypeptide(L)'
;MHKRVGAPLFFMMVGLAAMATAQAGERRCTFYEDPSADGNLFEPPRWPGSLTPATFAQPGIVRAGRDDFYQFIAWRALAGMPLDAAAQDRLRPFDPCWLNETSEWGGHNPHNAPALKRALEGWQTERARAGGPKLAALAIAGKDASVLNCPADAFRNATRTLGIRLASYGSDAATLRDWIVGQDAVFANCAAPTAMPAEPPAGAPYWLRMDRAYQQAAAHFYRGAYPEAAARFDAIAQDAASPWHVTAPYLAARADVRAATAAGYGNVDAALMASALKRLEPLAGAATDTPLRADARRLRQLVLLRTAPAQVLTRLDAELGSAAPSATIGQDVRDYSYAWRTTPPAERGQLTYGAWLAAMRSARAANASPAEALRQWETTQQLPWLVAALTLAPKQAPPPAALLAAAQELDPASPAYLTARYHLTRLAASDADAVAIVDAVLELRPAIGADDANAFKRIGLARARNLADAGRFIVRSSVLPVREEAPVAAMDVASFLNTGLPLDMLVTLAQQKTVPPKLRAELETVAWTRPAAGPARCGHPPGTRHQGALCRFGPAGGPDAGRDQSGAAARHQRHAAGALSGHGRQRQPLHPLRG
;
A
#
# COMPACT_ATOMS: atom_id res chain seq x y z
N MET A 1 11.81 -10.38 -63.59
CA MET A 1 12.88 -9.59 -62.94
C MET A 1 12.79 -8.15 -63.41
N HIS A 2 12.23 -7.22 -62.62
CA HIS A 2 12.38 -5.77 -62.83
C HIS A 2 11.97 -4.95 -61.59
N LYS A 3 12.52 -3.72 -61.57
CA LYS A 3 12.39 -2.55 -60.67
C LYS A 3 11.14 -2.40 -59.76
N ARG A 4 11.46 -2.03 -58.50
CA ARG A 4 10.89 -0.96 -57.62
C ARG A 4 9.40 -0.54 -57.74
N VAL A 5 8.76 -0.46 -56.57
CA VAL A 5 8.11 0.73 -55.91
C VAL A 5 6.86 0.26 -55.14
N GLY A 6 6.69 0.74 -53.89
CA GLY A 6 5.39 0.68 -53.21
C GLY A 6 5.49 0.42 -51.71
N ALA A 7 5.54 1.48 -50.90
CA ALA A 7 5.11 1.41 -49.50
C ALA A 7 3.58 1.64 -49.46
N PRO A 8 2.88 0.97 -48.53
CA PRO A 8 1.84 1.69 -47.81
C PRO A 8 1.88 1.46 -46.29
N LEU A 9 1.31 2.46 -45.61
CA LEU A 9 0.85 2.54 -44.23
C LEU A 9 0.86 1.24 -43.39
N PHE A 10 1.46 1.33 -42.21
CA PHE A 10 0.88 0.68 -41.02
C PHE A 10 1.03 1.60 -39.79
N PHE A 11 -0.11 2.07 -39.27
CA PHE A 11 -0.21 2.85 -38.04
C PHE A 11 -1.03 2.00 -37.07
N MET A 12 -0.40 1.42 -36.04
CA MET A 12 -0.97 0.93 -34.76
C MET A 12 -0.06 -0.13 -34.11
N MET A 13 -0.18 -0.26 -32.78
CA MET A 13 0.45 -1.26 -31.91
C MET A 13 1.97 -1.20 -31.72
N VAL A 14 2.43 -0.27 -30.88
CA VAL A 14 3.47 -0.58 -29.89
C VAL A 14 2.93 -0.23 -28.51
N GLY A 15 2.16 -1.16 -27.94
CA GLY A 15 1.54 -1.06 -26.63
C GLY A 15 1.60 -2.41 -25.93
N LEU A 16 2.81 -2.92 -25.71
CA LEU A 16 3.04 -4.25 -25.13
C LEU A 16 4.15 -4.21 -24.07
N ALA A 17 3.70 -4.13 -22.82
CA ALA A 17 4.29 -4.75 -21.64
C ALA A 17 5.83 -4.82 -21.55
N ALA A 18 6.46 -3.70 -21.17
CA ALA A 18 7.69 -3.77 -20.39
C ALA A 18 7.37 -4.23 -18.95
N MET A 19 7.06 -5.52 -18.76
CA MET A 19 6.96 -6.13 -17.44
C MET A 19 8.36 -6.22 -16.82
N ALA A 20 8.78 -5.14 -16.17
CA ALA A 20 10.00 -5.10 -15.38
C ALA A 20 9.84 -6.00 -14.15
N THR A 21 10.43 -7.20 -14.22
CA THR A 21 10.60 -8.12 -13.10
C THR A 21 11.14 -7.37 -11.89
N ALA A 22 10.37 -7.32 -10.81
CA ALA A 22 10.80 -6.67 -9.58
C ALA A 22 11.87 -7.51 -8.87
N GLN A 23 12.93 -6.87 -8.37
CA GLN A 23 13.86 -7.53 -7.45
C GLN A 23 13.30 -7.52 -6.02
N ALA A 24 13.70 -8.52 -5.24
CA ALA A 24 13.39 -8.61 -3.82
C ALA A 24 13.84 -7.34 -3.07
N GLY A 25 12.96 -6.74 -2.27
CA GLY A 25 13.30 -5.57 -1.44
C GLY A 25 13.10 -4.21 -2.09
N GLU A 26 12.53 -4.12 -3.30
CA GLU A 26 12.05 -2.85 -3.85
C GLU A 26 10.75 -2.39 -3.15
N ARG A 27 10.64 -1.09 -2.83
CA ARG A 27 9.34 -0.47 -2.52
C ARG A 27 8.57 -0.19 -3.81
N ARG A 28 7.34 -0.68 -3.93
CA ARG A 28 6.40 -0.27 -4.99
C ARG A 28 4.98 -0.17 -4.43
N CYS A 29 4.59 1.04 -4.02
CA CYS A 29 3.18 1.40 -4.01
C CYS A 29 2.70 1.75 -5.43
N THR A 30 1.40 1.60 -5.66
CA THR A 30 0.62 2.22 -6.74
C THR A 30 -0.83 2.21 -6.27
N PHE A 31 -1.25 3.24 -5.52
CA PHE A 31 -2.65 3.41 -5.18
C PHE A 31 -3.37 4.09 -6.35
N TYR A 32 -4.50 3.53 -6.76
CA TYR A 32 -5.42 4.14 -7.71
C TYR A 32 -6.47 4.92 -6.92
N GLU A 33 -6.23 6.22 -6.69
CA GLU A 33 -7.28 7.13 -6.23
C GLU A 33 -7.33 8.42 -7.09
N ASP A 34 -8.44 9.15 -6.94
CA ASP A 34 -9.00 10.10 -7.88
C ASP A 34 -8.11 11.34 -8.15
N PRO A 35 -7.78 11.67 -9.42
CA PRO A 35 -6.95 12.82 -9.76
C PRO A 35 -7.61 14.19 -9.48
N SER A 36 -8.88 14.24 -9.09
CA SER A 36 -9.62 15.48 -8.78
C SER A 36 -9.61 15.89 -7.30
N ALA A 37 -9.13 15.04 -6.38
CA ALA A 37 -9.12 15.32 -4.94
C ALA A 37 -7.73 15.73 -4.43
N ASP A 38 -7.53 17.04 -4.19
CA ASP A 38 -6.38 17.63 -3.47
C ASP A 38 -5.00 17.04 -3.78
N GLY A 39 -4.65 17.11 -5.08
CA GLY A 39 -3.37 16.72 -5.66
C GLY A 39 -2.14 17.25 -4.91
N ASN A 40 -1.69 16.50 -3.92
CA ASN A 40 -0.61 15.53 -4.12
C ASN A 40 -0.29 14.95 -2.75
N LEU A 41 -0.30 13.62 -2.68
CA LEU A 41 -0.11 12.87 -1.44
C LEU A 41 1.24 13.17 -0.77
N PHE A 42 2.20 13.87 -1.36
CA PHE A 42 3.06 13.50 -2.49
C PHE A 42 2.61 12.39 -3.43
N GLU A 43 2.47 12.70 -4.71
CA GLU A 43 2.34 11.72 -5.80
C GLU A 43 2.88 12.32 -7.10
N PRO A 44 3.30 11.52 -8.09
CA PRO A 44 2.84 10.15 -8.39
C PRO A 44 3.79 9.05 -7.87
N PRO A 45 3.64 7.77 -8.25
CA PRO A 45 2.89 6.75 -7.50
C PRO A 45 3.68 6.07 -6.36
N ARG A 46 4.92 6.50 -6.08
CA ARG A 46 5.88 5.76 -5.23
C ARG A 46 6.70 6.73 -4.36
N TRP A 47 6.80 6.39 -3.07
CA TRP A 47 7.41 7.19 -2.01
C TRP A 47 8.40 6.34 -1.19
N PRO A 48 9.50 6.91 -0.65
CA PRO A 48 10.54 7.63 -1.38
C PRO A 48 11.58 6.54 -1.79
N GLY A 49 12.88 6.84 -1.79
CA GLY A 49 13.87 5.80 -1.45
C GLY A 49 13.62 5.26 -0.03
N SER A 50 13.77 3.95 0.19
CA SER A 50 13.74 3.21 1.48
C SER A 50 13.54 4.01 2.78
N LEU A 51 12.60 3.60 3.65
CA LEU A 51 12.55 4.06 5.06
C LEU A 51 13.96 4.00 5.69
N THR A 52 14.54 5.16 5.96
CA THR A 52 15.90 5.26 6.52
C THR A 52 15.84 5.36 8.04
N PRO A 53 16.92 4.98 8.77
CA PRO A 53 16.99 5.20 10.22
C PRO A 53 16.75 6.65 10.64
N ALA A 54 17.15 7.63 9.82
CA ALA A 54 16.87 9.04 10.05
C ALA A 54 15.37 9.35 9.98
N THR A 55 14.63 8.76 9.02
CA THR A 55 13.17 8.96 8.85
C THR A 55 12.35 8.50 10.06
N PHE A 56 12.84 7.53 10.83
CA PHE A 56 12.18 7.06 12.06
C PHE A 56 12.37 7.99 13.27
N ALA A 57 13.37 8.87 13.24
CA ALA A 57 13.59 9.91 14.25
C ALA A 57 13.11 11.29 13.78
N GLN A 58 13.17 11.56 12.48
CA GLN A 58 12.81 12.82 11.82
C GLN A 58 11.83 12.50 10.68
N PRO A 59 10.51 12.45 10.94
CA PRO A 59 9.51 11.98 9.98
C PRO A 59 9.20 12.97 8.83
N GLY A 60 9.88 14.11 8.77
CA GLY A 60 9.60 15.18 7.81
C GLY A 60 8.30 15.91 8.10
N ILE A 61 7.53 16.24 7.07
CA ILE A 61 6.18 16.81 7.22
C ILE A 61 5.15 15.68 7.44
N VAL A 62 4.69 15.54 8.69
CA VAL A 62 3.60 14.64 9.09
C VAL A 62 2.29 15.13 8.46
N ARG A 63 1.49 14.22 7.89
CA ARG A 63 0.25 14.55 7.16
C ARG A 63 -0.95 13.70 7.59
N ALA A 64 -2.11 14.35 7.67
CA ALA A 64 -3.40 13.72 7.93
C ALA A 64 -3.81 12.64 6.91
N GLY A 65 -4.48 11.59 7.41
CA GLY A 65 -5.01 10.50 6.60
C GLY A 65 -3.98 9.70 5.79
N ARG A 66 -2.71 9.64 6.21
CA ARG A 66 -1.80 8.54 5.83
C ARG A 66 -2.25 7.25 6.53
N ASP A 67 -1.82 6.12 5.98
CA ASP A 67 -1.99 4.81 6.62
C ASP A 67 -1.43 4.79 8.05
N ASP A 68 -2.08 4.04 8.93
CA ASP A 68 -1.80 4.00 10.37
C ASP A 68 -0.35 3.59 10.66
N PHE A 69 0.28 2.79 9.80
CA PHE A 69 1.70 2.43 9.87
C PHE A 69 2.61 3.67 9.92
N TYR A 70 2.36 4.65 9.05
CA TYR A 70 3.15 5.89 9.01
C TYR A 70 2.77 6.84 10.14
N GLN A 71 1.49 6.89 10.52
CA GLN A 71 1.03 7.67 11.66
C GLN A 71 1.66 7.18 12.97
N PHE A 72 1.82 5.86 13.14
CA PHE A 72 2.50 5.27 14.29
C PHE A 72 3.98 5.70 14.38
N ILE A 73 4.72 5.63 13.27
CA ILE A 73 6.13 6.07 13.21
C ILE A 73 6.23 7.56 13.57
N ALA A 74 5.39 8.40 12.97
CA ALA A 74 5.35 9.83 13.26
C ALA A 74 5.00 10.12 14.73
N TRP A 75 3.96 9.47 15.27
CA TRP A 75 3.57 9.61 16.67
C TRP A 75 4.71 9.26 17.62
N ARG A 76 5.40 8.14 17.39
CA ARG A 76 6.54 7.71 18.22
C ARG A 76 7.70 8.70 18.21
N ALA A 77 8.07 9.23 17.05
CA ALA A 77 9.07 10.28 16.95
C ALA A 77 8.65 11.54 17.73
N LEU A 78 7.41 12.02 17.53
CA LEU A 78 6.86 13.19 18.21
C LEU A 78 6.71 12.99 19.73
N ALA A 79 6.40 11.78 20.19
CA ALA A 79 6.27 11.44 21.60
C ALA A 79 7.62 11.24 22.32
N GLY A 80 8.75 11.57 21.68
CA GLY A 80 10.09 11.41 22.27
C GLY A 80 10.55 9.95 22.37
N MET A 81 9.89 9.04 21.64
CA MET A 81 10.13 7.60 21.69
C MET A 81 10.43 7.08 20.27
N PRO A 82 11.55 7.46 19.61
CA PRO A 82 11.90 6.91 18.30
C PRO A 82 12.03 5.37 18.35
N LEU A 83 11.97 4.73 17.17
CA LEU A 83 12.20 3.30 17.05
C LEU A 83 13.69 3.02 16.89
N ASP A 84 14.24 2.11 17.70
CA ASP A 84 15.60 1.59 17.52
C ASP A 84 15.73 0.74 16.24
N ALA A 85 16.96 0.47 15.81
CA ALA A 85 17.21 -0.28 14.57
C ALA A 85 16.56 -1.68 14.54
N ALA A 86 16.50 -2.40 15.67
CA ALA A 86 15.89 -3.72 15.74
C ALA A 86 14.35 -3.63 15.66
N ALA A 87 13.74 -2.59 16.22
CA ALA A 87 12.32 -2.30 16.05
C ALA A 87 11.99 -1.86 14.61
N GLN A 88 12.85 -1.06 13.98
CA GLN A 88 12.72 -0.70 12.56
C GLN A 88 12.78 -1.95 11.66
N ASP A 89 13.72 -2.86 11.89
CA ASP A 89 13.85 -4.10 11.12
C ASP A 89 12.65 -5.05 11.32
N ARG A 90 12.09 -5.14 12.54
CA ARG A 90 10.86 -5.91 12.81
C ARG A 90 9.61 -5.27 12.19
N LEU A 91 9.59 -3.95 12.03
CA LEU A 91 8.47 -3.20 11.46
C LEU A 91 8.51 -3.18 9.92
N ARG A 92 9.70 -3.16 9.30
CA ARG A 92 9.93 -3.05 7.85
C ARG A 92 9.12 -4.02 6.97
N PRO A 93 8.93 -5.32 7.30
CA PRO A 93 8.14 -6.24 6.48
C PRO A 93 6.64 -5.94 6.44
N PHE A 94 6.16 -5.07 7.34
CA PHE A 94 4.74 -4.71 7.48
C PHE A 94 4.39 -3.37 6.84
N ASP A 95 5.38 -2.67 6.27
CA ASP A 95 5.25 -1.47 5.47
C ASP A 95 4.30 -1.71 4.27
N PRO A 96 3.19 -0.95 4.16
CA PRO A 96 2.23 -1.09 3.05
C PRO A 96 2.81 -0.93 1.65
N CYS A 97 3.97 -0.28 1.50
CA CYS A 97 4.64 -0.07 0.21
C CYS A 97 5.83 -1.01 -0.04
N TRP A 98 6.15 -1.91 0.89
CA TRP A 98 7.28 -2.83 0.74
C TRP A 98 6.90 -4.02 -0.14
N LEU A 99 7.58 -4.20 -1.28
CA LEU A 99 7.48 -5.48 -1.98
C LEU A 99 8.43 -6.49 -1.35
N ASN A 100 7.84 -7.60 -0.92
CA ASN A 100 8.57 -8.86 -0.84
C ASN A 100 8.53 -9.54 -2.23
N GLU A 101 9.21 -10.67 -2.40
CA GLU A 101 9.24 -11.48 -3.63
C GLU A 101 7.86 -12.05 -4.08
N THR A 102 6.76 -11.63 -3.45
CA THR A 102 5.43 -12.26 -3.59
C THR A 102 4.28 -11.28 -3.78
N SER A 103 4.53 -9.98 -3.61
CA SER A 103 3.60 -8.91 -3.93
C SER A 103 3.75 -8.53 -5.40
N GLU A 104 3.11 -9.31 -6.26
CA GLU A 104 2.94 -8.98 -7.68
C GLU A 104 1.84 -7.92 -7.84
N TRP A 105 1.71 -7.34 -9.03
CA TRP A 105 0.58 -6.45 -9.37
C TRP A 105 -0.71 -7.27 -9.32
N GLY A 106 -1.47 -7.15 -8.23
CA GLY A 106 -2.59 -8.02 -7.88
C GLY A 106 -2.62 -8.46 -6.41
N GLY A 107 -1.53 -8.23 -5.66
CA GLY A 107 -1.43 -8.53 -4.23
C GLY A 107 -0.47 -9.67 -3.91
N HIS A 108 -0.36 -10.01 -2.62
CA HIS A 108 0.43 -11.16 -2.18
C HIS A 108 -0.22 -12.46 -2.67
N ASN A 109 0.37 -13.15 -3.63
CA ASN A 109 -0.03 -14.51 -3.98
C ASN A 109 0.73 -15.51 -3.09
N PRO A 110 0.09 -16.10 -2.06
CA PRO A 110 0.77 -16.98 -1.11
C PRO A 110 1.22 -18.31 -1.75
N HIS A 111 0.63 -18.71 -2.87
CA HIS A 111 1.02 -19.92 -3.62
C HIS A 111 2.35 -19.74 -4.37
N ASN A 112 2.71 -18.50 -4.74
CA ASN A 112 3.96 -18.19 -5.44
C ASN A 112 5.17 -17.99 -4.50
N ALA A 113 4.97 -18.10 -3.17
CA ALA A 113 5.95 -17.70 -2.18
C ALA A 113 7.27 -18.49 -2.22
N PRO A 114 8.46 -17.84 -2.24
CA PRO A 114 9.75 -18.51 -2.18
C PRO A 114 9.95 -19.40 -0.95
N ALA A 115 9.30 -19.05 0.17
CA ALA A 115 9.30 -19.86 1.38
C ALA A 115 8.46 -21.15 1.22
N LEU A 116 7.43 -21.14 0.38
CA LEU A 116 6.61 -22.31 0.04
C LEU A 116 7.31 -23.18 -1.00
N LYS A 117 7.86 -22.58 -2.07
CA LYS A 117 8.66 -23.27 -3.10
C LYS A 117 9.82 -24.06 -2.48
N ARG A 118 10.66 -23.41 -1.65
CA ARG A 118 11.76 -24.09 -0.93
C ARG A 118 11.29 -25.20 0.02
N ALA A 119 10.10 -25.06 0.62
CA ALA A 119 9.55 -26.10 1.50
C ALA A 119 9.06 -27.33 0.70
N LEU A 120 8.49 -27.11 -0.49
CA LEU A 120 8.10 -28.16 -1.43
C LEU A 120 9.33 -28.89 -2.01
N GLU A 121 10.36 -28.17 -2.42
CA GLU A 121 11.64 -28.72 -2.89
C GLU A 121 12.30 -29.57 -1.80
N GLY A 122 12.35 -29.07 -0.57
CA GLY A 122 12.85 -29.82 0.59
C GLY A 122 12.06 -31.09 0.87
N TRP A 123 10.72 -31.04 0.76
CA TRP A 123 9.86 -32.22 0.89
C TRP A 123 10.11 -33.26 -0.21
N GLN A 124 10.21 -32.83 -1.47
CA GLN A 124 10.50 -33.71 -2.60
C GLN A 124 11.87 -34.40 -2.47
N THR A 125 12.88 -33.64 -2.01
CA THR A 125 14.25 -34.15 -1.79
C THR A 125 14.28 -35.19 -0.69
N GLU A 126 13.65 -34.91 0.45
CA GLU A 126 13.60 -35.80 1.61
C GLU A 126 12.86 -37.11 1.31
N ARG A 127 11.72 -37.00 0.62
CA ARG A 127 10.94 -38.11 0.07
C ARG A 127 11.76 -39.00 -0.85
N ALA A 128 12.51 -38.41 -1.78
CA ALA A 128 13.35 -39.16 -2.70
C ALA A 128 14.46 -39.91 -1.95
N ARG A 129 15.12 -39.26 -0.98
CA ARG A 129 16.13 -39.89 -0.12
C ARG A 129 15.59 -41.07 0.69
N ALA A 130 14.34 -40.99 1.14
CA ALA A 130 13.66 -42.04 1.89
C ALA A 130 13.02 -43.15 1.03
N GLY A 131 13.28 -43.18 -0.29
CA GLY A 131 12.77 -44.22 -1.19
C GLY A 131 11.25 -44.12 -1.45
N GLY A 132 10.67 -42.92 -1.33
CA GLY A 132 9.27 -42.68 -1.60
C GLY A 132 8.88 -42.87 -3.08
N PRO A 133 7.61 -43.17 -3.38
CA PRO A 133 7.14 -43.34 -4.75
C PRO A 133 7.28 -42.04 -5.56
N LYS A 134 7.53 -42.19 -6.86
CA LYS A 134 7.45 -41.07 -7.81
C LYS A 134 6.00 -40.55 -7.84
N LEU A 135 5.86 -39.24 -7.78
CA LEU A 135 4.59 -38.54 -7.83
C LEU A 135 4.59 -37.51 -8.94
N ALA A 136 3.39 -37.18 -9.43
CA ALA A 136 3.18 -35.93 -10.16
C ALA A 136 3.44 -34.73 -9.23
N ALA A 137 3.67 -33.54 -9.81
CA ALA A 137 3.82 -32.32 -9.04
C ALA A 137 2.58 -32.09 -8.14
N LEU A 138 2.82 -31.84 -6.85
CA LEU A 138 1.74 -31.58 -5.89
C LEU A 138 0.98 -30.31 -6.28
N ALA A 139 -0.32 -30.46 -6.54
CA ALA A 139 -1.20 -29.31 -6.73
C ALA A 139 -1.42 -28.63 -5.38
N ILE A 140 -0.94 -27.38 -5.27
CA ILE A 140 -0.99 -26.55 -4.05
C ILE A 140 -1.97 -25.38 -4.14
N ALA A 141 -2.61 -25.19 -5.30
CA ALA A 141 -3.62 -24.17 -5.55
C ALA A 141 -4.87 -24.85 -6.13
N GLY A 142 -6.03 -24.59 -5.53
CA GLY A 142 -7.32 -25.04 -6.06
C GLY A 142 -7.83 -24.12 -7.17
N LYS A 143 -9.06 -24.36 -7.65
CA LYS A 143 -9.71 -23.49 -8.65
C LYS A 143 -9.91 -22.05 -8.13
N ASP A 144 -10.16 -21.90 -6.84
CA ASP A 144 -10.28 -20.61 -6.15
C ASP A 144 -8.97 -20.30 -5.39
N ALA A 145 -7.95 -19.83 -6.12
CA ALA A 145 -6.58 -19.64 -5.62
C ALA A 145 -6.37 -18.45 -4.64
N SER A 146 -7.43 -17.99 -3.96
CA SER A 146 -7.37 -16.87 -3.00
C SER A 146 -7.02 -17.30 -1.57
N VAL A 147 -7.05 -18.60 -1.26
CA VAL A 147 -6.75 -19.14 0.08
C VAL A 147 -5.69 -20.24 0.01
N LEU A 148 -4.52 -19.98 0.62
CA LEU A 148 -3.50 -21.01 0.81
C LEU A 148 -3.96 -22.03 1.86
N ASN A 149 -4.36 -23.22 1.40
CA ASN A 149 -4.78 -24.31 2.27
C ASN A 149 -3.57 -24.93 3.02
N CYS A 150 -2.52 -25.30 2.29
CA CYS A 150 -1.30 -25.90 2.83
C CYS A 150 -0.13 -24.90 2.91
N PRO A 151 0.18 -24.33 4.09
CA PRO A 151 1.30 -23.40 4.26
C PRO A 151 2.66 -24.10 4.21
N ALA A 152 3.72 -23.32 3.99
CA ALA A 152 5.10 -23.80 3.90
C ALA A 152 5.55 -24.61 5.14
N ASP A 153 5.05 -24.29 6.33
CA ASP A 153 5.33 -25.03 7.57
C ASP A 153 4.79 -26.46 7.58
N ALA A 154 3.72 -26.75 6.83
CA ALA A 154 3.20 -28.11 6.70
C ALA A 154 4.22 -29.03 6.01
N PHE A 155 4.82 -28.53 4.92
CA PHE A 155 5.89 -29.23 4.20
C PHE A 155 7.16 -29.32 5.04
N ARG A 156 7.59 -28.22 5.70
CA ARG A 156 8.75 -28.25 6.61
C ARG A 156 8.59 -29.28 7.73
N ASN A 157 7.39 -29.37 8.33
CA ASN A 157 7.11 -30.33 9.40
C ASN A 157 7.14 -31.78 8.88
N ALA A 158 6.54 -32.04 7.71
CA ALA A 158 6.60 -33.36 7.07
C ALA A 158 8.05 -33.77 6.72
N THR A 159 8.83 -32.86 6.14
CA THR A 159 10.27 -33.04 5.87
C THR A 159 11.05 -33.38 7.14
N ARG A 160 10.92 -32.56 8.20
CA ARG A 160 11.61 -32.81 9.48
C ARG A 160 11.22 -34.16 10.09
N THR A 161 9.93 -34.49 10.05
CA THR A 161 9.42 -35.76 10.59
C THR A 161 9.98 -36.94 9.81
N LEU A 162 9.94 -36.88 8.47
CA LEU A 162 10.49 -37.93 7.62
C LEU A 162 11.99 -38.14 7.86
N GLY A 163 12.77 -37.07 8.04
CA GLY A 163 14.19 -37.16 8.38
C GLY A 163 14.45 -37.88 9.71
N ILE A 164 13.64 -37.59 10.73
CA ILE A 164 13.69 -38.29 12.04
C ILE A 164 13.31 -39.77 11.87
N ARG A 165 12.27 -40.09 11.10
CA ARG A 165 11.85 -41.49 10.85
C ARG A 165 12.86 -42.27 10.01
N LEU A 166 13.48 -41.65 9.00
CA LEU A 166 14.54 -42.25 8.22
C LEU A 166 15.78 -42.54 9.09
N ALA A 167 16.17 -41.62 9.98
CA ALA A 167 17.28 -41.82 10.90
C ALA A 167 17.01 -42.93 11.94
N SER A 168 15.76 -43.06 12.41
CA SER A 168 15.38 -44.03 13.45
C SER A 168 15.02 -45.42 12.89
N TYR A 169 14.46 -45.48 11.69
CA TYR A 169 13.78 -46.67 11.15
C TYR A 169 14.11 -46.96 9.68
N GLY A 170 15.14 -46.33 9.09
CA GLY A 170 15.47 -46.44 7.67
C GLY A 170 15.81 -47.84 7.15
N SER A 171 16.07 -48.82 8.04
CA SER A 171 16.20 -50.23 7.70
C SER A 171 14.85 -50.88 7.31
N ASP A 172 13.73 -50.38 7.82
CA ASP A 172 12.38 -50.82 7.43
C ASP A 172 11.81 -49.91 6.33
N ALA A 173 12.28 -50.17 5.11
CA ALA A 173 11.84 -49.46 3.93
C ALA A 173 10.35 -49.69 3.60
N ALA A 174 9.69 -50.72 4.14
CA ALA A 174 8.27 -50.97 3.88
C ALA A 174 7.40 -50.05 4.73
N THR A 175 7.61 -50.03 6.05
CA THR A 175 6.92 -49.14 6.99
C THR A 175 7.19 -47.67 6.68
N LEU A 176 8.43 -47.32 6.29
CA LEU A 176 8.76 -45.95 5.90
C LEU A 176 8.03 -45.51 4.61
N ARG A 177 7.93 -46.39 3.60
CA ARG A 177 7.14 -46.11 2.39
C ARG A 177 5.64 -45.96 2.68
N ASP A 178 5.08 -46.75 3.61
CA ASP A 178 3.68 -46.57 4.03
C ASP A 178 3.46 -45.18 4.67
N TRP A 179 4.31 -44.77 5.62
CA TRP A 179 4.26 -43.43 6.21
C TRP A 179 4.27 -42.32 5.15
N ILE A 180 5.15 -42.48 4.17
CA ILE A 180 5.34 -41.55 3.05
C ILE A 180 4.07 -41.46 2.18
N VAL A 181 3.40 -42.58 1.89
CA VAL A 181 2.12 -42.64 1.16
C VAL A 181 0.98 -42.01 1.98
N GLY A 182 0.97 -42.24 3.29
CA GLY A 182 0.04 -41.57 4.20
C GLY A 182 0.17 -40.05 4.14
N GLN A 183 1.40 -39.52 4.14
CA GLN A 183 1.65 -38.07 4.04
C GLN A 183 1.29 -37.48 2.66
N ASP A 184 1.34 -38.26 1.58
CA ASP A 184 0.80 -37.83 0.27
C ASP A 184 -0.70 -37.69 0.28
N ALA A 185 -1.40 -38.65 0.89
CA ALA A 185 -2.85 -38.56 1.02
C ALA A 185 -3.28 -37.35 1.86
N VAL A 186 -2.45 -36.87 2.80
CA VAL A 186 -2.64 -35.55 3.44
C VAL A 186 -2.51 -34.43 2.41
N PHE A 187 -1.37 -34.34 1.71
CA PHE A 187 -1.08 -33.22 0.81
C PHE A 187 -1.88 -33.21 -0.50
N ALA A 188 -2.49 -34.31 -0.91
CA ALA A 188 -3.46 -34.33 -2.00
C ALA A 188 -4.66 -33.40 -1.72
N ASN A 189 -5.03 -33.21 -0.43
CA ASN A 189 -6.08 -32.27 -0.03
C ASN A 189 -5.69 -30.78 -0.19
N CYS A 190 -4.45 -30.43 -0.53
CA CYS A 190 -4.01 -29.04 -0.65
C CYS A 190 -4.72 -28.25 -1.75
N ALA A 191 -5.09 -28.91 -2.86
CA ALA A 191 -5.84 -28.30 -3.97
C ALA A 191 -7.21 -28.96 -4.24
N ALA A 192 -7.42 -30.21 -3.83
CA ALA A 192 -8.68 -30.93 -4.02
C ALA A 192 -8.97 -31.84 -2.81
N PRO A 193 -10.04 -31.60 -2.02
CA PRO A 193 -10.25 -32.20 -0.70
C PRO A 193 -10.78 -33.65 -0.74
N THR A 194 -10.15 -34.54 -1.51
CA THR A 194 -10.67 -35.87 -1.84
C THR A 194 -9.98 -37.03 -1.11
N ALA A 195 -8.70 -36.91 -0.76
CA ALA A 195 -7.89 -38.03 -0.28
C ALA A 195 -7.93 -38.22 1.25
N MET A 196 -7.72 -39.46 1.72
CA MET A 196 -7.49 -39.80 3.13
C MET A 196 -6.35 -40.81 3.25
N PRO A 197 -5.46 -40.69 4.25
CA PRO A 197 -4.52 -41.73 4.60
C PRO A 197 -5.27 -43.01 5.03
N ALA A 198 -4.94 -44.14 4.41
CA ALA A 198 -5.46 -45.46 4.80
C ALA A 198 -5.15 -45.79 6.28
N GLU A 199 -5.81 -46.78 6.85
CA GLU A 199 -5.41 -47.29 8.17
C GLU A 199 -3.98 -47.88 8.14
N PRO A 200 -3.24 -47.89 9.27
CA PRO A 200 -1.96 -48.58 9.35
C PRO A 200 -2.12 -50.06 9.00
N PRO A 201 -1.14 -50.69 8.32
CA PRO A 201 -1.14 -52.13 8.09
C PRO A 201 -1.32 -52.93 9.39
N ALA A 202 -1.93 -54.12 9.31
CA ALA A 202 -2.02 -55.02 10.46
C ALA A 202 -0.62 -55.35 10.98
N GLY A 203 -0.40 -55.18 12.29
CA GLY A 203 0.93 -55.33 12.91
C GLY A 203 1.88 -54.14 12.77
N ALA A 204 1.46 -53.02 12.17
CA ALA A 204 2.27 -51.81 12.04
C ALA A 204 2.88 -51.36 13.40
N PRO A 205 4.16 -50.95 13.44
CA PRO A 205 4.82 -50.54 14.68
C PRO A 205 4.14 -49.33 15.30
N TYR A 206 4.21 -49.20 16.63
CA TYR A 206 3.42 -48.21 17.36
C TYR A 206 3.68 -46.77 16.90
N TRP A 207 4.94 -46.41 16.58
CA TRP A 207 5.27 -45.10 16.04
C TRP A 207 4.54 -44.77 14.74
N LEU A 208 4.34 -45.75 13.84
CA LEU A 208 3.60 -45.55 12.60
C LEU A 208 2.11 -45.34 12.87
N ARG A 209 1.54 -46.05 13.86
CA ARG A 209 0.13 -45.85 14.27
C ARG A 209 -0.11 -44.43 14.81
N MET A 210 0.80 -43.93 15.65
CA MET A 210 0.73 -42.56 16.19
C MET A 210 0.89 -41.49 15.10
N ASP A 211 1.84 -41.69 14.17
CA ASP A 211 2.00 -40.78 13.03
C ASP A 211 0.82 -40.85 12.06
N ARG A 212 0.22 -42.02 11.84
CA ARG A 212 -0.98 -42.17 10.99
C ARG A 212 -2.19 -41.47 11.60
N ALA A 213 -2.37 -41.53 12.92
CA ALA A 213 -3.42 -40.76 13.60
C ALA A 213 -3.26 -39.25 13.34
N TYR A 214 -2.03 -38.73 13.45
CA TYR A 214 -1.71 -37.34 13.08
C TYR A 214 -1.99 -37.04 11.60
N GLN A 215 -1.56 -37.92 10.68
CA GLN A 215 -1.81 -37.76 9.25
C GLN A 215 -3.31 -37.73 8.93
N GLN A 216 -4.12 -38.61 9.52
CA GLN A 216 -5.56 -38.61 9.35
C GLN A 216 -6.22 -37.33 9.90
N ALA A 217 -5.83 -36.88 11.10
CA ALA A 217 -6.31 -35.62 11.68
C ALA A 217 -5.97 -34.41 10.79
N ALA A 218 -4.75 -34.36 10.26
CA ALA A 218 -4.31 -33.33 9.30
C ALA A 218 -5.07 -33.41 7.96
N ALA A 219 -5.36 -34.62 7.45
CA ALA A 219 -6.15 -34.79 6.24
C ALA A 219 -7.58 -34.28 6.43
N HIS A 220 -8.23 -34.59 7.57
CA HIS A 220 -9.52 -34.01 7.95
C HIS A 220 -9.47 -32.47 7.98
N PHE A 221 -8.43 -31.87 8.55
CA PHE A 221 -8.24 -30.42 8.57
C PHE A 221 -8.14 -29.84 7.15
N TYR A 222 -7.31 -30.39 6.27
CA TYR A 222 -7.12 -29.85 4.92
C TYR A 222 -8.31 -30.06 3.99
N ARG A 223 -9.22 -31.02 4.27
CA ARG A 223 -10.50 -31.15 3.54
C ARG A 223 -11.64 -30.28 4.07
N GLY A 224 -11.40 -29.48 5.13
CA GLY A 224 -12.45 -28.67 5.76
C GLY A 224 -13.35 -29.42 6.75
N ALA A 225 -13.06 -30.69 7.05
CA ALA A 225 -13.73 -31.48 8.08
C ALA A 225 -13.16 -31.11 9.46
N TYR A 226 -13.37 -29.85 9.85
CA TYR A 226 -12.74 -29.24 11.02
C TYR A 226 -13.21 -29.84 12.36
N PRO A 227 -14.50 -30.13 12.61
CA PRO A 227 -14.92 -30.80 13.85
C PRO A 227 -14.26 -32.17 14.04
N GLU A 228 -14.18 -32.97 12.98
CA GLU A 228 -13.53 -34.28 13.00
C GLU A 228 -12.02 -34.15 13.18
N ALA A 229 -11.40 -33.13 12.59
CA ALA A 229 -9.99 -32.83 12.81
C ALA A 229 -9.71 -32.46 14.28
N ALA A 230 -10.52 -31.58 14.87
CA ALA A 230 -10.40 -31.18 16.26
C ALA A 230 -10.53 -32.39 17.21
N ALA A 231 -11.56 -33.22 17.03
CA ALA A 231 -11.77 -34.42 17.84
C ALA A 231 -10.61 -35.42 17.72
N ARG A 232 -10.04 -35.62 16.52
CA ARG A 232 -8.87 -36.49 16.32
C ARG A 232 -7.60 -35.90 16.94
N PHE A 233 -7.38 -34.59 16.85
CA PHE A 233 -6.27 -33.95 17.55
C PHE A 233 -6.43 -34.01 19.09
N ASP A 234 -7.65 -33.97 19.62
CA ASP A 234 -7.90 -34.16 21.05
C ASP A 234 -7.58 -35.58 21.52
N ALA A 235 -7.92 -36.61 20.73
CA ALA A 235 -7.51 -37.98 21.02
C ALA A 235 -5.97 -38.13 21.03
N ILE A 236 -5.27 -37.46 20.10
CA ILE A 236 -3.80 -37.43 20.05
C ILE A 236 -3.21 -36.68 21.27
N ALA A 237 -3.86 -35.62 21.74
CA ALA A 237 -3.41 -34.88 22.92
C ALA A 237 -3.49 -35.69 24.23
N GLN A 238 -4.40 -36.67 24.28
CA GLN A 238 -4.58 -37.59 25.41
C GLN A 238 -3.58 -38.76 25.40
N ASP A 239 -3.05 -39.15 24.24
CA ASP A 239 -1.99 -40.16 24.15
C ASP A 239 -0.61 -39.54 24.47
N ALA A 240 -0.20 -39.61 25.73
CA ALA A 240 1.09 -39.10 26.20
C ALA A 240 2.31 -39.82 25.60
N ALA A 241 2.15 -40.99 24.97
CA ALA A 241 3.23 -41.65 24.24
C ALA A 241 3.33 -41.14 22.78
N SER A 242 2.33 -40.40 22.29
CA SER A 242 2.36 -39.80 20.96
C SER A 242 3.38 -38.67 20.87
N PRO A 243 4.29 -38.69 19.89
CA PRO A 243 5.23 -37.57 19.66
C PRO A 243 4.51 -36.28 19.25
N TRP A 244 3.21 -36.34 18.97
CA TRP A 244 2.36 -35.22 18.58
C TRP A 244 1.57 -34.62 19.75
N HIS A 245 1.53 -35.26 20.93
CA HIS A 245 0.59 -34.91 22.00
C HIS A 245 0.74 -33.45 22.48
N VAL A 246 1.96 -32.92 22.50
CA VAL A 246 2.26 -31.51 22.90
C VAL A 246 1.67 -30.50 21.91
N THR A 247 1.72 -30.80 20.61
CA THR A 247 1.31 -29.88 19.53
C THR A 247 -0.16 -30.05 19.16
N ALA A 248 -0.76 -31.21 19.44
CA ALA A 248 -2.13 -31.52 19.04
C ALA A 248 -3.20 -30.53 19.56
N PRO A 249 -3.16 -30.01 20.81
CA PRO A 249 -4.13 -29.01 21.27
C PRO A 249 -4.10 -27.70 20.46
N TYR A 250 -2.93 -27.29 19.94
CA TYR A 250 -2.81 -26.15 19.02
C TYR A 250 -3.44 -26.45 17.65
N LEU A 251 -3.33 -27.69 17.16
CA LEU A 251 -3.93 -28.11 15.89
C LEU A 251 -5.46 -28.25 16.02
N ALA A 252 -5.97 -28.73 17.16
CA ALA A 252 -7.38 -28.67 17.49
C ALA A 252 -7.89 -27.22 17.52
N ALA A 253 -7.17 -26.31 18.18
CA ALA A 253 -7.51 -24.89 18.18
C ALA A 253 -7.50 -24.25 16.78
N ARG A 254 -6.56 -24.65 15.90
CA ARG A 254 -6.56 -24.22 14.49
C ARG A 254 -7.78 -24.73 13.73
N ALA A 255 -8.24 -25.95 14.01
CA ALA A 255 -9.45 -26.50 13.42
C ALA A 255 -10.68 -25.72 13.89
N ASP A 256 -10.83 -25.48 15.19
CA ASP A 256 -11.89 -24.67 15.78
C ASP A 256 -11.94 -23.25 15.16
N VAL A 257 -10.79 -22.56 15.02
CA VAL A 257 -10.73 -21.21 14.41
C VAL A 257 -11.12 -21.24 12.92
N ARG A 258 -10.74 -22.29 12.18
CA ARG A 258 -11.14 -22.43 10.77
C ARG A 258 -12.64 -22.68 10.64
N ALA A 259 -13.17 -23.62 11.42
CA ALA A 259 -14.60 -23.91 11.52
C ALA A 259 -15.40 -22.63 11.83
N ALA A 260 -14.97 -21.88 12.85
CA ALA A 260 -15.60 -20.64 13.26
C ALA A 260 -15.63 -19.55 12.18
N THR A 261 -14.77 -19.62 11.16
CA THR A 261 -14.73 -18.68 10.03
C THR A 261 -15.36 -19.20 8.73
N ALA A 262 -15.91 -20.42 8.73
CA ALA A 262 -16.45 -21.04 7.51
C ALA A 262 -17.65 -20.26 6.93
N ALA A 263 -18.40 -19.55 7.77
CA ALA A 263 -19.52 -18.67 7.38
C ALA A 263 -19.07 -17.27 6.86
N GLY A 264 -17.76 -17.01 6.77
CA GLY A 264 -17.19 -15.76 6.28
C GLY A 264 -16.68 -14.80 7.38
N TYR A 265 -15.89 -13.81 6.97
CA TYR A 265 -15.12 -12.95 7.90
C TYR A 265 -15.94 -12.10 8.87
N GLY A 266 -17.23 -11.87 8.61
CA GLY A 266 -18.13 -11.08 9.48
C GLY A 266 -18.96 -11.91 10.46
N ASN A 267 -19.09 -13.22 10.25
CA ASN A 267 -19.96 -14.10 11.03
C ASN A 267 -19.12 -15.20 11.66
N VAL A 268 -18.56 -14.94 12.85
CA VAL A 268 -17.74 -15.90 13.58
C VAL A 268 -18.56 -16.70 14.59
N ASP A 269 -18.37 -18.01 14.63
CA ASP A 269 -18.96 -18.85 15.68
C ASP A 269 -18.26 -18.58 17.02
N ALA A 270 -18.98 -17.96 17.95
CA ALA A 270 -18.45 -17.58 19.26
C ALA A 270 -18.10 -18.79 20.15
N ALA A 271 -18.81 -19.92 20.03
CA ALA A 271 -18.55 -21.11 20.83
C ALA A 271 -17.27 -21.82 20.36
N LEU A 272 -17.05 -21.92 19.05
CA LEU A 272 -15.81 -22.45 18.47
C LEU A 272 -14.61 -21.53 18.76
N MET A 273 -14.79 -20.21 18.70
CA MET A 273 -13.73 -19.26 19.12
C MET A 273 -13.41 -19.40 20.62
N ALA A 274 -14.40 -19.59 21.49
CA ALA A 274 -14.19 -19.83 22.92
C ALA A 274 -13.47 -21.17 23.19
N SER A 275 -13.82 -22.22 22.44
CA SER A 275 -13.11 -23.51 22.45
C SER A 275 -11.63 -23.33 22.07
N ALA A 276 -11.36 -22.60 20.98
CA ALA A 276 -10.00 -22.28 20.56
C ALA A 276 -9.21 -21.52 21.65
N LEU A 277 -9.80 -20.50 22.28
CA LEU A 277 -9.14 -19.76 23.37
C LEU A 277 -8.79 -20.67 24.55
N LYS A 278 -9.72 -21.54 24.98
CA LYS A 278 -9.50 -22.50 26.08
C LYS A 278 -8.30 -23.42 25.82
N ARG A 279 -8.10 -23.84 24.57
CA ARG A 279 -6.95 -24.66 24.14
C ARG A 279 -5.65 -23.86 24.04
N LEU A 280 -5.73 -22.59 23.64
CA LEU A 280 -4.56 -21.76 23.36
C LEU A 280 -3.96 -21.11 24.59
N GLU A 281 -4.75 -20.79 25.61
CA GLU A 281 -4.27 -20.09 26.81
C GLU A 281 -3.12 -20.82 27.54
N PRO A 282 -3.20 -22.13 27.88
CA PRO A 282 -2.09 -22.83 28.52
C PRO A 282 -0.84 -22.91 27.62
N LEU A 283 -1.01 -23.02 26.31
CA LEU A 283 0.11 -23.06 25.36
C LEU A 283 0.78 -21.70 25.22
N ALA A 284 0.01 -20.61 25.16
CA ALA A 284 0.51 -19.25 25.06
C ALA A 284 1.20 -18.78 26.36
N GLY A 285 0.71 -19.23 27.52
CA GLY A 285 1.28 -18.93 28.83
C GLY A 285 2.50 -19.78 29.19
N ALA A 286 2.36 -21.11 29.14
CA ALA A 286 3.22 -22.04 29.89
C ALA A 286 3.95 -23.11 29.06
N ALA A 287 3.71 -23.25 27.75
CA ALA A 287 4.43 -24.25 26.94
C ALA A 287 5.95 -23.97 26.95
N THR A 288 6.77 -24.99 27.19
CA THR A 288 8.25 -24.87 27.19
C THR A 288 8.80 -24.71 25.78
N ASP A 289 8.22 -25.44 24.80
CA ASP A 289 8.48 -25.27 23.37
C ASP A 289 8.21 -23.80 22.95
N THR A 290 9.30 -23.11 22.59
CA THR A 290 9.27 -21.67 22.31
C THR A 290 8.58 -21.34 20.98
N PRO A 291 8.86 -22.05 19.87
CA PRO A 291 8.03 -21.98 18.65
C PRO A 291 6.53 -22.18 18.92
N LEU A 292 6.13 -23.25 19.61
CA LEU A 292 4.71 -23.55 19.89
C LEU A 292 4.07 -22.45 20.75
N ARG A 293 4.77 -21.96 21.78
CA ARG A 293 4.32 -20.85 22.62
C ARG A 293 4.11 -19.56 21.81
N ALA A 294 5.00 -19.26 20.88
CA ALA A 294 4.87 -18.12 19.98
C ALA A 294 3.71 -18.29 18.99
N ASP A 295 3.51 -19.49 18.45
CA ASP A 295 2.42 -19.85 17.54
C ASP A 295 1.04 -19.76 18.22
N ALA A 296 0.93 -20.31 19.42
CA ALA A 296 -0.28 -20.21 20.24
C ALA A 296 -0.63 -18.76 20.57
N ARG A 297 0.36 -17.92 20.91
CA ARG A 297 0.16 -16.47 21.11
C ARG A 297 -0.40 -15.77 19.88
N ARG A 298 0.15 -16.04 18.68
CA ARG A 298 -0.32 -15.44 17.42
C ARG A 298 -1.74 -15.90 17.06
N LEU A 299 -2.09 -17.17 17.29
CA LEU A 299 -3.45 -17.64 17.04
C LEU A 299 -4.44 -17.08 18.08
N ARG A 300 -4.05 -16.99 19.36
CA ARG A 300 -4.87 -16.36 20.41
C ARG A 300 -5.18 -14.90 20.07
N GLN A 301 -4.17 -14.15 19.62
CA GLN A 301 -4.31 -12.77 19.14
C GLN A 301 -5.38 -12.65 18.04
N LEU A 302 -5.35 -13.53 17.03
CA LEU A 302 -6.35 -13.57 15.96
C LEU A 302 -7.77 -13.83 16.47
N VAL A 303 -7.94 -14.70 17.48
CA VAL A 303 -9.26 -14.96 18.07
C VAL A 303 -9.76 -13.75 18.87
N LEU A 304 -8.90 -13.14 19.69
CA LEU A 304 -9.24 -11.96 20.48
C LEU A 304 -9.60 -10.76 19.59
N LEU A 305 -8.93 -10.56 18.45
CA LEU A 305 -9.27 -9.50 17.49
C LEU A 305 -10.70 -9.62 16.94
N ARG A 306 -11.26 -10.83 16.88
CA ARG A 306 -12.59 -11.12 16.34
C ARG A 306 -13.69 -11.20 17.40
N THR A 307 -13.32 -11.48 18.64
CA THR A 307 -14.27 -11.73 19.75
C THR A 307 -14.24 -10.67 20.85
N ALA A 308 -13.13 -9.94 20.98
CA ALA A 308 -12.93 -8.89 21.97
C ALA A 308 -12.04 -7.75 21.42
N PRO A 309 -12.39 -7.15 20.25
CA PRO A 309 -11.55 -6.13 19.60
C PRO A 309 -11.28 -4.92 20.51
N ALA A 310 -12.22 -4.52 21.36
CA ALA A 310 -12.03 -3.43 22.33
C ALA A 310 -10.89 -3.73 23.33
N GLN A 311 -10.82 -4.96 23.86
CA GLN A 311 -9.76 -5.38 24.79
C GLN A 311 -8.39 -5.41 24.09
N VAL A 312 -8.36 -5.87 22.83
CA VAL A 312 -7.13 -5.83 22.02
C VAL A 312 -6.72 -4.39 21.74
N LEU A 313 -7.66 -3.50 21.42
CA LEU A 313 -7.40 -2.09 21.17
C LEU A 313 -6.78 -1.41 22.39
N THR A 314 -7.39 -1.52 23.57
CA THR A 314 -6.86 -0.92 24.81
C THR A 314 -5.48 -1.45 25.16
N ARG A 315 -5.25 -2.77 25.05
CA ARG A 315 -3.94 -3.36 25.32
C ARG A 315 -2.89 -2.90 24.33
N LEU A 316 -3.18 -2.92 23.02
CA LEU A 316 -2.24 -2.50 22.00
C LEU A 316 -1.98 -0.99 22.05
N ASP A 317 -2.92 -0.16 22.50
CA ASP A 317 -2.69 1.27 22.74
C ASP A 317 -1.60 1.50 23.80
N ALA A 318 -1.67 0.75 24.90
CA ALA A 318 -0.65 0.79 25.95
C ALA A 318 0.69 0.19 25.50
N GLU A 319 0.68 -0.95 24.79
CA GLU A 319 1.91 -1.62 24.31
C GLU A 319 2.64 -0.76 23.25
N LEU A 320 1.94 -0.30 22.21
CA LEU A 320 2.49 0.57 21.16
C LEU A 320 2.83 1.97 21.68
N GLY A 321 2.08 2.44 22.68
CA GLY A 321 2.31 3.69 23.39
C GLY A 321 3.48 3.67 24.37
N SER A 322 4.06 2.49 24.66
CA SER A 322 5.16 2.35 25.61
C SER A 322 6.53 2.67 25.00
N ALA A 323 7.51 3.01 25.85
CA ALA A 323 8.88 3.27 25.40
C ALA A 323 9.54 2.08 24.69
N ALA A 324 9.16 0.84 25.03
CA ALA A 324 9.80 -0.40 24.60
C ALA A 324 8.98 -1.14 23.50
N PRO A 325 9.42 -1.11 22.23
CA PRO A 325 8.78 -1.83 21.13
C PRO A 325 8.63 -3.34 21.37
N SER A 326 7.41 -3.85 21.22
CA SER A 326 7.10 -5.28 21.27
C SER A 326 7.92 -6.09 20.24
N ALA A 327 8.08 -7.39 20.50
CA ALA A 327 8.69 -8.31 19.53
C ALA A 327 7.87 -8.50 18.25
N THR A 328 6.59 -8.14 18.30
CA THR A 328 5.58 -8.31 17.24
C THR A 328 5.13 -7.00 16.62
N ILE A 329 5.82 -5.88 16.89
CA ILE A 329 5.40 -4.50 16.58
C ILE A 329 4.75 -4.28 15.21
N GLY A 330 5.27 -4.87 14.13
CA GLY A 330 4.68 -4.70 12.81
C GLY A 330 3.32 -5.40 12.62
N GLN A 331 3.10 -6.53 13.29
CA GLN A 331 1.78 -7.15 13.38
C GLN A 331 0.89 -6.34 14.32
N ASP A 332 1.41 -5.90 15.47
CA ASP A 332 0.64 -5.17 16.48
C ASP A 332 0.08 -3.85 15.93
N VAL A 333 0.82 -3.12 15.08
CA VAL A 333 0.33 -1.91 14.39
C VAL A 333 -0.83 -2.23 13.42
N ARG A 334 -0.77 -3.36 12.71
CA ARG A 334 -1.87 -3.80 11.82
C ARG A 334 -3.09 -4.27 12.62
N ASP A 335 -2.86 -4.99 13.69
CA ASP A 335 -3.88 -5.48 14.62
C ASP A 335 -4.60 -4.31 15.32
N TYR A 336 -3.86 -3.29 15.73
CA TYR A 336 -4.39 -2.03 16.26
C TYR A 336 -5.29 -1.33 15.23
N SER A 337 -4.82 -1.20 13.99
CA SER A 337 -5.58 -0.62 12.88
C SER A 337 -6.90 -1.36 12.63
N TYR A 338 -6.88 -2.70 12.69
CA TYR A 338 -8.09 -3.53 12.60
C TYR A 338 -9.01 -3.35 13.81
N ALA A 339 -8.49 -3.50 15.03
CA ALA A 339 -9.24 -3.38 16.28
C ALA A 339 -9.90 -2.01 16.43
N TRP A 340 -9.24 -0.93 15.99
CA TRP A 340 -9.84 0.41 15.95
C TRP A 340 -11.08 0.47 15.06
N ARG A 341 -10.99 -0.08 13.84
CA ARG A 341 -12.09 -0.06 12.86
C ARG A 341 -13.27 -0.93 13.29
N THR A 342 -13.01 -2.06 13.94
CA THR A 342 -14.05 -2.99 14.39
C THR A 342 -14.66 -2.62 15.73
N THR A 343 -13.93 -1.91 16.61
CA THR A 343 -14.47 -1.42 17.90
C THR A 343 -15.35 -0.18 17.68
N PRO A 344 -16.64 -0.20 18.07
CA PRO A 344 -17.52 0.97 18.03
C PRO A 344 -16.96 2.15 18.83
N PRO A 345 -17.15 3.41 18.41
CA PRO A 345 -16.58 4.58 19.09
C PRO A 345 -16.88 4.67 20.59
N ALA A 346 -18.08 4.24 21.02
CA ALA A 346 -18.50 4.23 22.42
C ALA A 346 -17.75 3.21 23.30
N GLU A 347 -17.16 2.17 22.70
CA GLU A 347 -16.49 1.06 23.40
C GLU A 347 -14.96 1.22 23.44
N ARG A 348 -14.39 2.21 22.75
CA ARG A 348 -12.93 2.41 22.66
C ARG A 348 -12.27 2.83 23.98
N GLY A 349 -13.05 3.35 24.93
CA GLY A 349 -12.54 3.87 26.20
C GLY A 349 -11.63 5.08 26.03
N GLN A 350 -10.75 5.30 27.00
CA GLN A 350 -9.69 6.30 26.92
C GLN A 350 -8.45 5.68 26.28
N LEU A 351 -7.90 6.34 25.27
CA LEU A 351 -6.73 5.90 24.49
C LEU A 351 -5.74 7.06 24.36
N THR A 352 -4.45 6.78 24.39
CA THR A 352 -3.38 7.78 24.26
C THR A 352 -2.96 7.93 22.80
N TYR A 353 -2.36 6.89 22.21
CA TYR A 353 -1.99 6.88 20.79
C TYR A 353 -3.25 6.99 19.91
N GLY A 354 -4.31 6.28 20.30
CA GLY A 354 -5.59 6.27 19.61
C GLY A 354 -6.31 7.60 19.52
N ALA A 355 -6.27 8.41 20.59
CA ALA A 355 -6.89 9.74 20.56
C ALA A 355 -6.17 10.67 19.56
N TRP A 356 -4.83 10.63 19.53
CA TRP A 356 -4.05 11.37 18.53
C TRP A 356 -4.31 10.85 17.11
N LEU A 357 -4.34 9.53 16.91
CA LEU A 357 -4.63 8.91 15.62
C LEU A 357 -6.04 9.27 15.12
N ALA A 358 -7.02 9.38 16.01
CA ALA A 358 -8.36 9.85 15.68
C ALA A 358 -8.35 11.29 15.15
N ALA A 359 -7.63 12.19 15.83
CA ALA A 359 -7.47 13.59 15.40
C ALA A 359 -6.81 13.68 14.01
N MET A 360 -5.75 12.91 13.76
CA MET A 360 -5.04 12.89 12.48
C MET A 360 -5.83 12.26 11.33
N ARG A 361 -6.79 11.38 11.64
CA ARG A 361 -7.77 10.85 10.66
C ARG A 361 -8.91 11.85 10.42
N SER A 362 -9.42 12.51 11.46
CA SER A 362 -10.55 13.46 11.33
C SER A 362 -10.20 14.71 10.53
N ALA A 363 -8.92 15.07 10.41
CA ALA A 363 -8.45 16.25 9.68
C ALA A 363 -8.74 16.27 8.17
N ARG A 364 -9.33 15.21 7.59
CA ARG A 364 -9.90 15.23 6.22
C ARG A 364 -11.43 15.38 6.16
N ALA A 365 -12.12 15.30 7.30
CA ALA A 365 -13.57 15.46 7.33
C ALA A 365 -13.95 16.93 7.15
N ALA A 366 -15.08 17.20 6.48
CA ALA A 366 -15.57 18.56 6.26
C ALA A 366 -15.89 19.32 7.58
N ASN A 367 -16.10 18.58 8.66
CA ASN A 367 -16.34 19.08 10.03
C ASN A 367 -15.12 18.90 10.96
N ALA A 368 -13.90 18.80 10.42
CA ALA A 368 -12.67 18.77 11.20
C ALA A 368 -12.59 19.98 12.16
N SER A 369 -12.24 19.72 13.42
CA SER A 369 -12.14 20.76 14.46
C SER A 369 -10.85 20.59 15.27
N PRO A 370 -10.08 21.67 15.51
CA PRO A 370 -8.87 21.61 16.33
C PRO A 370 -9.17 21.55 17.84
N ALA A 371 -10.42 21.73 18.28
CA ALA A 371 -10.75 22.02 19.68
C ALA A 371 -10.24 20.97 20.68
N GLU A 372 -10.32 19.68 20.38
CA GLU A 372 -9.79 18.64 21.27
C GLU A 372 -8.26 18.59 21.25
N ALA A 373 -7.64 18.62 20.06
CA ALA A 373 -6.18 18.60 19.93
C ALA A 373 -5.54 19.84 20.58
N LEU A 374 -6.22 20.99 20.51
CA LEU A 374 -5.81 22.22 21.19
C LEU A 374 -5.88 22.06 22.71
N ARG A 375 -7.01 21.60 23.28
CA ARG A 375 -7.13 21.34 24.73
C ARG A 375 -6.05 20.37 25.24
N GLN A 376 -5.81 19.30 24.49
CA GLN A 376 -4.78 18.31 24.81
C GLN A 376 -3.37 18.94 24.77
N TRP A 377 -3.07 19.76 23.76
CA TRP A 377 -1.80 20.49 23.71
C TRP A 377 -1.67 21.50 24.86
N GLU A 378 -2.69 22.32 25.12
CA GLU A 378 -2.70 23.30 26.22
C GLU A 378 -2.44 22.63 27.58
N THR A 379 -3.07 21.47 27.82
CA THR A 379 -2.96 20.71 29.08
C THR A 379 -1.63 19.96 29.22
N THR A 380 -1.10 19.38 28.13
CA THR A 380 0.03 18.43 28.20
C THR A 380 1.36 19.00 27.69
N GLN A 381 1.30 20.05 26.87
CA GLN A 381 2.41 20.63 26.10
C GLN A 381 3.19 19.62 25.22
N GLN A 382 2.59 18.47 24.89
CA GLN A 382 3.24 17.41 24.12
C GLN A 382 3.22 17.69 22.60
N LEU A 383 4.34 17.39 21.93
CA LEU A 383 4.51 17.62 20.47
C LEU A 383 3.48 16.91 19.58
N PRO A 384 3.00 15.67 19.84
CA PRO A 384 1.93 15.06 19.04
C PRO A 384 0.68 15.94 19.00
N TRP A 385 0.28 16.53 20.12
CA TRP A 385 -0.90 17.38 20.21
C TRP A 385 -0.68 18.75 19.58
N LEU A 386 0.52 19.35 19.70
CA LEU A 386 0.91 20.54 18.95
C LEU A 386 0.76 20.30 17.44
N VAL A 387 1.29 19.19 16.92
CA VAL A 387 1.16 18.79 15.51
C VAL A 387 -0.30 18.59 15.12
N ALA A 388 -1.09 17.86 15.91
CA ALA A 388 -2.50 17.61 15.59
C ALA A 388 -3.33 18.91 15.56
N ALA A 389 -3.11 19.82 16.52
CA ALA A 389 -3.77 21.13 16.56
C ALA A 389 -3.38 21.99 15.35
N LEU A 390 -2.09 22.03 14.99
CA LEU A 390 -1.59 22.73 13.79
C LEU A 390 -2.09 22.10 12.48
N THR A 391 -2.31 20.78 12.44
CA THR A 391 -2.91 20.09 11.28
C THR A 391 -4.40 20.42 11.15
N LEU A 392 -5.14 20.44 12.27
CA LEU A 392 -6.59 20.67 12.31
C LEU A 392 -7.00 22.16 12.23
N ALA A 393 -6.09 23.09 12.51
CA ALA A 393 -6.39 24.53 12.47
C ALA A 393 -6.93 24.96 11.08
N PRO A 394 -8.14 25.54 10.98
CA PRO A 394 -8.68 26.00 9.69
C PRO A 394 -7.86 27.18 9.14
N LYS A 395 -7.95 27.43 7.83
CA LYS A 395 -7.36 28.65 7.24
C LYS A 395 -8.21 29.90 7.51
N GLN A 396 -9.51 29.70 7.75
CA GLN A 396 -10.54 30.73 7.77
C GLN A 396 -10.74 31.36 9.16
N ALA A 397 -10.19 30.76 10.22
CA ALA A 397 -10.19 31.32 11.57
C ALA A 397 -8.76 31.31 12.11
N PRO A 398 -8.27 32.42 12.69
CA PRO A 398 -6.92 32.48 13.23
C PRO A 398 -6.79 31.49 14.40
N PRO A 399 -5.76 30.62 14.43
CA PRO A 399 -5.48 29.79 15.59
C PRO A 399 -4.98 30.66 16.77
N PRO A 400 -5.00 30.13 18.01
CA PRO A 400 -4.49 30.86 19.17
C PRO A 400 -3.03 31.30 18.99
N ALA A 401 -2.72 32.53 19.40
CA ALA A 401 -1.37 33.08 19.27
C ALA A 401 -0.30 32.21 19.98
N ALA A 402 -0.65 31.62 21.12
CA ALA A 402 0.22 30.68 21.84
C ALA A 402 0.58 29.43 21.02
N LEU A 403 -0.36 28.89 20.23
CA LEU A 403 -0.12 27.73 19.36
C LEU A 403 0.87 28.09 18.23
N LEU A 404 0.74 29.30 17.67
CA LEU A 404 1.66 29.80 16.64
C LEU A 404 3.05 30.09 17.22
N ALA A 405 3.13 30.70 18.40
CA ALA A 405 4.40 30.98 19.08
C ALA A 405 5.15 29.67 19.40
N ALA A 406 4.49 28.71 20.04
CA ALA A 406 5.08 27.40 20.33
C ALA A 406 5.57 26.67 19.06
N ALA A 407 4.84 26.80 17.94
CA ALA A 407 5.27 26.27 16.64
C ALA A 407 6.47 27.02 16.04
N GLN A 408 6.65 28.31 16.34
CA GLN A 408 7.77 29.14 15.89
C GLN A 408 9.03 28.91 16.71
N GLU A 409 8.89 28.61 18.00
CA GLU A 409 9.99 28.40 18.97
C GLU A 409 10.62 27.00 18.91
N LEU A 410 10.03 26.06 18.16
CA LEU A 410 10.61 24.71 17.99
C LEU A 410 12.04 24.75 17.45
N ASP A 411 12.92 24.04 18.15
CA ASP A 411 14.29 23.76 17.73
C ASP A 411 14.32 23.05 16.35
N PRO A 412 15.23 23.41 15.43
CA PRO A 412 15.40 22.74 14.14
C PRO A 412 15.62 21.22 14.20
N ALA A 413 16.15 20.69 15.30
CA ALA A 413 16.31 19.26 15.55
C ALA A 413 15.04 18.58 16.09
N SER A 414 13.95 19.32 16.34
CA SER A 414 12.68 18.73 16.79
C SER A 414 12.02 17.91 15.69
N PRO A 415 11.51 16.69 15.97
CA PRO A 415 10.74 15.89 15.00
C PRO A 415 9.46 16.58 14.52
N ALA A 416 8.98 17.61 15.24
CA ALA A 416 7.85 18.42 14.83
C ALA A 416 8.22 19.58 13.89
N TYR A 417 9.50 19.94 13.76
CA TYR A 417 9.94 21.22 13.18
C TYR A 417 9.42 21.46 11.76
N LEU A 418 9.67 20.55 10.82
CA LEU A 418 9.22 20.73 9.43
C LEU A 418 7.68 20.73 9.30
N THR A 419 7.00 19.94 10.14
CA THR A 419 5.52 19.91 10.19
C THR A 419 4.97 21.25 10.71
N ALA A 420 5.58 21.81 11.75
CA ALA A 420 5.22 23.09 12.32
C ALA A 420 5.48 24.24 11.34
N ARG A 421 6.66 24.31 10.72
CA ARG A 421 6.97 25.30 9.67
C ARG A 421 5.98 25.20 8.51
N TYR A 422 5.65 23.99 8.05
CA TYR A 422 4.66 23.77 6.97
C TYR A 422 3.28 24.30 7.33
N HIS A 423 2.83 24.11 8.57
CA HIS A 423 1.55 24.64 9.04
C HIS A 423 1.60 26.15 9.33
N LEU A 424 2.71 26.70 9.80
CA LEU A 424 2.92 28.14 9.88
C LEU A 424 2.82 28.80 8.50
N THR A 425 3.45 28.24 7.45
CA THR A 425 3.29 28.72 6.07
C THR A 425 1.82 28.64 5.61
N ARG A 426 1.13 27.53 5.93
CA ARG A 426 -0.28 27.31 5.57
C ARG A 426 -1.22 28.33 6.21
N LEU A 427 -0.92 28.74 7.44
CA LEU A 427 -1.73 29.60 8.32
C LEU A 427 -1.25 31.07 8.33
N ALA A 428 -0.19 31.40 7.59
CA ALA A 428 0.38 32.73 7.51
C ALA A 428 -0.65 33.80 7.10
N ALA A 429 -0.63 34.92 7.82
CA ALA A 429 -1.56 36.05 7.64
C ALA A 429 -1.34 36.78 6.31
N SER A 430 -0.09 36.88 5.85
CA SER A 430 0.25 37.46 4.55
C SER A 430 1.03 36.48 3.65
N ASP A 431 1.00 36.74 2.35
CA ASP A 431 1.81 36.01 1.38
C ASP A 431 3.31 36.28 1.57
N ALA A 432 3.69 37.44 2.11
CA ALA A 432 5.08 37.76 2.42
C ALA A 432 5.63 36.88 3.56
N ASP A 433 4.87 36.70 4.63
CA ASP A 433 5.25 35.82 5.75
C ASP A 433 5.31 34.35 5.27
N ALA A 434 4.35 33.93 4.45
CA ALA A 434 4.33 32.59 3.88
C ALA A 434 5.61 32.33 3.05
N VAL A 435 5.94 33.23 2.11
CA VAL A 435 7.13 33.11 1.27
C VAL A 435 8.42 33.16 2.10
N ALA A 436 8.51 34.03 3.12
CA ALA A 436 9.67 34.09 4.01
C ALA A 436 9.92 32.76 4.75
N ILE A 437 8.86 32.09 5.23
CA ILE A 437 8.99 30.76 5.87
C ILE A 437 9.41 29.69 4.85
N VAL A 438 8.85 29.72 3.63
CA VAL A 438 9.25 28.79 2.55
C VAL A 438 10.74 28.95 2.23
N ASP A 439 11.20 30.18 2.08
CA ASP A 439 12.59 30.48 1.73
C ASP A 439 13.53 30.03 2.86
N ALA A 440 13.24 30.37 4.12
CA ALA A 440 14.02 29.93 5.28
C ALA A 440 14.13 28.40 5.40
N VAL A 441 13.08 27.64 5.03
CA VAL A 441 13.13 26.17 5.03
C VAL A 441 13.89 25.63 3.82
N LEU A 442 13.80 26.26 2.64
CA LEU A 442 14.52 25.82 1.44
C LEU A 442 16.04 26.03 1.53
N GLU A 443 16.53 26.91 2.41
CA GLU A 443 17.95 27.04 2.74
C GLU A 443 18.48 25.91 3.63
N LEU A 444 17.62 25.09 4.27
CA LEU A 444 18.03 23.91 5.04
C LEU A 444 18.46 22.72 4.17
N ARG A 445 18.53 22.88 2.84
CA ARG A 445 18.99 21.82 1.93
C ARG A 445 20.52 21.70 2.00
N PRO A 446 21.09 20.47 1.93
CA PRO A 446 20.42 19.21 1.59
C PRO A 446 19.85 18.42 2.80
N ALA A 447 19.78 18.99 4.00
CA ALA A 447 19.31 18.26 5.19
C ALA A 447 17.81 17.91 5.14
N ILE A 448 16.99 18.72 4.46
CA ILE A 448 15.60 18.36 4.15
C ILE A 448 15.50 17.56 2.84
N GLY A 449 14.59 16.59 2.79
CA GLY A 449 14.36 15.78 1.60
C GLY A 449 13.85 16.61 0.41
N ALA A 450 14.13 16.12 -0.81
CA ALA A 450 13.52 16.64 -2.05
C ALA A 450 12.00 16.70 -1.94
N ASP A 451 11.42 15.72 -1.23
CA ASP A 451 10.03 15.70 -0.82
C ASP A 451 9.64 16.94 0.01
N ASP A 452 10.10 17.09 1.25
CA ASP A 452 9.66 18.20 2.09
C ASP A 452 9.86 19.56 1.40
N ALA A 453 10.98 19.73 0.67
CA ALA A 453 11.21 20.90 -0.18
C ALA A 453 10.12 21.12 -1.25
N ASN A 454 9.70 20.07 -1.96
CA ASN A 454 8.58 20.14 -2.92
C ASN A 454 7.24 20.49 -2.23
N ALA A 455 7.01 20.04 -0.98
CA ALA A 455 5.81 20.38 -0.22
C ALA A 455 5.74 21.86 0.15
N PHE A 456 6.86 22.46 0.58
CA PHE A 456 6.96 23.91 0.84
C PHE A 456 6.80 24.71 -0.46
N LYS A 457 7.45 24.30 -1.56
CA LYS A 457 7.29 24.95 -2.87
C LYS A 457 5.84 24.96 -3.37
N ARG A 458 5.03 23.95 -3.05
CA ARG A 458 3.59 23.98 -3.39
C ARG A 458 2.84 25.11 -2.67
N ILE A 459 3.09 25.31 -1.38
CA ILE A 459 2.48 26.44 -0.66
C ILE A 459 3.07 27.77 -1.16
N GLY A 460 4.38 27.84 -1.38
CA GLY A 460 5.06 29.01 -1.94
C GLY A 460 4.48 29.43 -3.29
N LEU A 461 4.20 28.49 -4.20
CA LEU A 461 3.59 28.78 -5.50
C LEU A 461 2.18 29.35 -5.36
N ALA A 462 1.36 28.79 -4.45
CA ALA A 462 0.02 29.30 -4.15
C ALA A 462 0.03 30.64 -3.38
N ARG A 463 1.21 31.12 -2.96
CA ARG A 463 1.46 32.37 -2.22
C ARG A 463 2.45 33.28 -2.98
N ALA A 464 2.70 33.01 -4.25
CA ALA A 464 3.71 33.72 -5.04
C ALA A 464 3.27 35.16 -5.31
N ARG A 465 4.04 36.14 -4.85
CA ARG A 465 3.68 37.58 -4.92
C ARG A 465 4.01 38.19 -6.29
N ASN A 466 4.85 37.52 -7.06
CA ASN A 466 5.36 37.97 -8.35
C ASN A 466 5.90 36.76 -9.15
N LEU A 467 6.27 36.98 -10.41
CA LEU A 467 6.79 35.91 -11.27
C LEU A 467 8.14 35.35 -10.80
N ALA A 468 8.96 36.10 -10.06
CA ALA A 468 10.24 35.59 -9.54
C ALA A 468 10.02 34.58 -8.41
N ASP A 469 9.05 34.81 -7.52
CA ASP A 469 8.58 33.81 -6.55
C ASP A 469 8.06 32.57 -7.30
N ALA A 470 7.17 32.75 -8.30
CA ALA A 470 6.64 31.64 -9.09
C ALA A 470 7.74 30.82 -9.78
N GLY A 471 8.70 31.46 -10.44
CA GLY A 471 9.83 30.81 -11.13
C GLY A 471 10.70 29.94 -10.23
N ARG A 472 10.85 30.30 -8.95
CA ARG A 472 11.56 29.49 -7.94
C ARG A 472 10.75 28.28 -7.49
N PHE A 473 9.42 28.41 -7.41
CA PHE A 473 8.53 27.41 -6.83
C PHE A 473 7.93 26.41 -7.85
N ILE A 474 7.91 26.71 -9.15
CA ILE A 474 7.55 25.73 -10.19
C ILE A 474 8.60 24.62 -10.36
N VAL A 475 9.87 24.88 -9.99
CA VAL A 475 10.97 23.91 -10.17
C VAL A 475 10.92 22.87 -9.06
N ARG A 476 10.54 21.64 -9.39
CA ARG A 476 10.50 20.51 -8.44
C ARG A 476 11.65 19.53 -8.67
N SER A 477 12.13 18.93 -7.59
CA SER A 477 13.14 17.87 -7.62
C SER A 477 12.46 16.51 -7.81
N SER A 478 13.01 15.63 -8.64
CA SER A 478 12.52 14.25 -8.73
C SER A 478 12.74 13.51 -7.41
N VAL A 479 11.73 12.74 -7.01
CA VAL A 479 11.74 11.87 -5.82
C VAL A 479 12.08 10.42 -6.21
N LEU A 480 12.00 10.12 -7.51
CA LEU A 480 12.25 8.80 -8.08
C LEU A 480 13.58 8.78 -8.86
N PRO A 481 14.27 7.63 -8.90
CA PRO A 481 15.36 7.38 -9.85
C PRO A 481 14.78 7.23 -11.26
N VAL A 482 14.47 8.36 -11.91
CA VAL A 482 14.08 8.42 -13.32
C VAL A 482 15.36 8.37 -14.16
N ARG A 483 15.36 7.58 -15.24
CA ARG A 483 16.51 7.39 -16.12
C ARG A 483 16.90 8.63 -16.95
N GLU A 484 16.13 9.71 -16.88
CA GLU A 484 16.36 10.97 -17.59
C GLU A 484 15.97 12.18 -16.74
N GLU A 485 16.76 13.25 -16.86
CA GLU A 485 16.62 14.51 -16.14
C GLU A 485 15.50 15.38 -16.76
N ALA A 486 14.25 15.04 -16.49
CA ALA A 486 13.12 15.95 -16.72
C ALA A 486 12.78 16.71 -15.43
N PRO A 487 12.71 18.06 -15.45
CA PRO A 487 12.09 18.80 -14.35
C PRO A 487 10.61 18.44 -14.30
N VAL A 488 10.19 17.64 -13.32
CA VAL A 488 8.81 17.17 -13.21
C VAL A 488 7.92 18.35 -12.80
N ALA A 489 7.24 18.95 -13.77
CA ALA A 489 6.13 19.87 -13.51
C ALA A 489 4.99 19.06 -12.86
N ALA A 490 4.90 19.14 -11.53
CA ALA A 490 3.83 18.50 -10.76
C ALA A 490 2.45 19.08 -11.15
N MET A 491 1.37 18.35 -10.89
CA MET A 491 0.04 18.72 -11.38
C MET A 491 -0.46 20.10 -10.89
N ASP A 492 -0.01 20.54 -9.70
CA ASP A 492 -0.22 21.91 -9.20
C ASP A 492 0.49 22.97 -10.06
N VAL A 493 1.72 22.68 -10.48
CA VAL A 493 2.50 23.51 -11.41
C VAL A 493 1.84 23.55 -12.78
N ALA A 494 1.45 22.39 -13.33
CA ALA A 494 0.76 22.31 -14.62
C ALA A 494 -0.57 23.09 -14.61
N SER A 495 -1.37 22.96 -13.54
CA SER A 495 -2.61 23.74 -13.37
C SER A 495 -2.34 25.24 -13.31
N PHE A 496 -1.37 25.67 -12.49
CA PHE A 496 -0.97 27.08 -12.38
C PHE A 496 -0.52 27.67 -13.71
N LEU A 497 0.32 26.95 -14.47
CA LEU A 497 0.81 27.40 -15.78
C LEU A 497 -0.33 27.46 -16.82
N ASN A 498 -1.20 26.45 -16.87
CA ASN A 498 -2.25 26.35 -17.88
C ASN A 498 -3.47 27.25 -17.62
N THR A 499 -3.80 27.54 -16.35
CA THR A 499 -5.03 28.26 -15.96
C THR A 499 -4.79 29.50 -15.11
N GLY A 500 -3.71 29.56 -14.33
CA GLY A 500 -3.43 30.63 -13.38
C GLY A 500 -2.68 31.84 -13.95
N LEU A 501 -1.93 31.68 -15.06
CA LEU A 501 -1.16 32.76 -15.67
C LEU A 501 -1.70 33.26 -17.02
N PRO A 502 -1.75 34.59 -17.25
CA PRO A 502 -1.83 35.21 -18.57
C PRO A 502 -0.66 34.81 -19.50
N LEU A 503 -0.86 34.99 -20.80
CA LEU A 503 0.10 34.55 -21.83
C LEU A 503 1.42 35.36 -21.79
N ASP A 504 1.33 36.67 -21.64
CA ASP A 504 2.46 37.58 -21.47
C ASP A 504 3.30 37.19 -20.24
N MET A 505 2.63 36.89 -19.12
CA MET A 505 3.29 36.42 -17.90
C MET A 505 3.99 35.07 -18.07
N LEU A 506 3.44 34.15 -18.86
CA LEU A 506 4.12 32.90 -19.22
C LEU A 506 5.39 33.14 -20.04
N VAL A 507 5.37 34.07 -21.00
CA VAL A 507 6.56 34.45 -21.78
C VAL A 507 7.62 35.07 -20.86
N THR A 508 7.24 35.98 -19.97
CA THR A 508 8.17 36.56 -18.98
C THR A 508 8.73 35.51 -18.02
N LEU A 509 7.91 34.56 -17.57
CA LEU A 509 8.33 33.45 -16.72
C LEU A 509 9.34 32.52 -17.44
N ALA A 510 9.08 32.23 -18.72
CA ALA A 510 9.97 31.43 -19.55
C ALA A 510 11.33 32.09 -19.80
N GLN A 511 11.43 33.42 -19.68
CA GLN A 511 12.70 34.16 -19.80
C GLN A 511 13.52 34.19 -18.49
N GLN A 512 12.98 33.74 -17.36
CA GLN A 512 13.67 33.85 -16.07
C GLN A 512 14.83 32.87 -15.93
N LYS A 513 16.01 33.38 -15.52
CA LYS A 513 17.21 32.55 -15.28
C LYS A 513 17.05 31.53 -14.14
N THR A 514 16.10 31.75 -13.22
CA THR A 514 15.72 30.82 -12.14
C THR A 514 15.05 29.55 -12.66
N VAL A 515 14.46 29.59 -13.85
CA VAL A 515 13.80 28.44 -14.49
C VAL A 515 14.85 27.64 -15.30
N PRO A 516 14.96 26.31 -15.11
CA PRO A 516 15.92 25.48 -15.85
C PRO A 516 15.72 25.54 -17.37
N PRO A 517 16.79 25.47 -18.19
CA PRO A 517 16.70 25.63 -19.65
C PRO A 517 15.65 24.75 -20.34
N LYS A 518 15.52 23.49 -19.92
CA LYS A 518 14.52 22.54 -20.45
C LYS A 518 13.09 23.00 -20.18
N LEU A 519 12.80 23.46 -18.95
CA LEU A 519 11.48 23.98 -18.58
C LEU A 519 11.20 25.33 -19.27
N ARG A 520 12.22 26.16 -19.54
CA ARG A 520 12.05 27.40 -20.34
C ARG A 520 11.58 27.09 -21.76
N ALA A 521 12.22 26.13 -22.44
CA ALA A 521 11.84 25.72 -23.80
C ALA A 521 10.42 25.11 -23.86
N GLU A 522 10.02 24.34 -22.85
CA GLU A 522 8.65 23.83 -22.70
C GLU A 522 7.63 24.97 -22.50
N LEU A 523 7.93 25.94 -21.61
CA LEU A 523 7.08 27.12 -21.37
C LEU A 523 6.96 28.02 -22.61
N GLU A 524 8.05 28.24 -23.35
CA GLU A 524 8.02 28.95 -24.64
C GLU A 524 7.09 28.24 -25.63
N THR A 525 7.20 26.92 -25.75
CA THR A 525 6.35 26.11 -26.65
C THR A 525 4.86 26.21 -26.26
N VAL A 526 4.53 26.19 -24.97
CA VAL A 526 3.16 26.39 -24.47
C VAL A 526 2.68 27.82 -24.76
N ALA A 527 3.51 28.83 -24.56
CA ALA A 527 3.16 30.21 -24.86
C ALA A 527 2.88 30.43 -26.36
N TRP A 528 3.69 29.88 -27.26
CA TRP A 528 3.46 29.99 -28.71
C TRP A 528 2.20 29.26 -29.19
N THR A 529 1.79 28.18 -28.53
CA THR A 529 0.65 27.35 -28.96
C THR A 529 -0.69 27.77 -28.35
N ARG A 530 -0.70 28.31 -27.12
CA ARG A 530 -1.93 28.74 -26.41
C ARG A 530 -2.82 29.76 -27.17
N PRO A 531 -2.30 30.79 -27.87
CA PRO A 531 -3.16 31.72 -28.62
C PRO A 531 -3.84 31.09 -29.85
N ALA A 532 -3.40 29.92 -30.33
CA ALA A 532 -4.04 29.21 -31.44
C ALA A 532 -5.31 28.42 -31.03
N ALA A 533 -5.62 28.33 -29.73
CA ALA A 533 -6.69 27.49 -29.18
C ALA A 533 -7.86 28.25 -28.54
N GLY A 534 -7.86 29.60 -28.57
CA GLY A 534 -8.97 30.42 -28.08
C GLY A 534 -10.16 30.46 -29.06
N PRO A 535 -11.41 30.62 -28.58
CA PRO A 535 -12.56 30.74 -29.47
C PRO A 535 -12.47 32.04 -30.29
N ALA A 536 -12.47 31.90 -31.62
CA ALA A 536 -12.43 33.04 -32.53
C ALA A 536 -13.66 33.94 -32.34
N ARG A 537 -13.50 35.07 -31.62
CA ARG A 537 -14.49 36.14 -31.56
C ARG A 537 -14.50 36.94 -32.86
N CYS A 538 -15.06 36.35 -33.91
CA CYS A 538 -15.46 37.06 -35.12
C CYS A 538 -16.67 37.94 -34.78
N GLY A 539 -16.44 39.21 -34.43
CA GLY A 539 -17.52 40.18 -34.23
C GLY A 539 -18.17 40.55 -35.56
N HIS A 540 -19.47 40.30 -35.70
CA HIS A 540 -20.28 40.83 -36.81
C HIS A 540 -20.84 42.21 -36.45
N PRO A 541 -20.57 43.27 -37.25
CA PRO A 541 -21.47 44.40 -37.37
C PRO A 541 -22.66 44.02 -38.31
N PRO A 542 -23.85 44.61 -38.13
CA PRO A 542 -25.01 44.27 -38.94
C PRO A 542 -25.02 45.04 -40.28
N GLY A 543 -25.18 44.31 -41.39
CA GLY A 543 -25.66 44.87 -42.66
C GLY A 543 -24.73 44.73 -43.88
N THR A 544 -25.37 44.52 -45.03
CA THR A 544 -24.83 44.50 -46.41
C THR A 544 -23.97 43.30 -46.85
N ARG A 545 -23.93 43.10 -48.18
CA ARG A 545 -23.67 41.81 -48.85
C ARG A 545 -22.28 41.74 -49.50
N HIS A 546 -21.75 40.51 -49.52
CA HIS A 546 -20.74 39.96 -50.45
C HIS A 546 -19.27 40.42 -50.38
N GLN A 547 -18.41 39.39 -50.43
CA GLN A 547 -17.01 39.34 -50.88
C GLN A 547 -15.93 40.05 -50.04
N GLY A 548 -15.27 39.25 -49.18
CA GLY A 548 -13.81 39.14 -49.17
C GLY A 548 -12.97 40.18 -48.41
N ALA A 549 -12.48 39.80 -47.23
CA ALA A 549 -11.26 40.37 -46.66
C ALA A 549 -10.47 39.30 -45.88
N LEU A 550 -9.14 39.31 -46.00
CA LEU A 550 -8.25 38.31 -45.39
C LEU A 550 -7.76 38.74 -44.00
N CYS A 551 -7.72 37.80 -43.04
CA CYS A 551 -6.78 37.88 -41.93
C CYS A 551 -5.39 37.45 -42.41
N ARG A 552 -4.48 38.41 -42.62
CA ARG A 552 -3.12 38.16 -43.12
C ARG A 552 -2.12 38.27 -41.96
N PHE A 553 -1.59 37.15 -41.49
CA PHE A 553 -0.38 37.14 -40.67
C PHE A 553 0.85 37.30 -41.58
N GLY A 554 1.84 38.08 -41.15
CA GLY A 554 3.11 38.24 -41.84
C GLY A 554 4.21 38.70 -40.86
N PRO A 555 5.40 38.08 -40.87
CA PRO A 555 6.52 38.52 -40.04
C PRO A 555 7.34 39.62 -40.72
N ALA A 556 7.95 40.49 -39.92
CA ALA A 556 9.03 41.39 -40.34
C ALA A 556 10.10 41.39 -39.23
N GLY A 557 11.40 41.29 -39.54
CA GLY A 557 12.01 41.07 -40.84
C GLY A 557 13.52 40.85 -40.75
N GLY A 558 14.16 40.68 -41.91
CA GLY A 558 15.62 40.56 -42.08
C GLY A 558 15.94 40.30 -43.57
N PRO A 559 16.78 41.12 -44.24
CA PRO A 559 17.15 40.93 -45.65
C PRO A 559 18.24 39.83 -45.77
N ASP A 560 18.43 39.14 -46.91
CA ASP A 560 18.53 39.66 -48.27
C ASP A 560 18.39 38.56 -49.37
N ALA A 561 18.39 38.96 -50.64
CA ALA A 561 18.71 38.18 -51.86
C ALA A 561 17.85 36.96 -52.30
N GLY A 562 16.77 37.25 -53.07
CA GLY A 562 16.81 37.02 -54.54
C GLY A 562 16.26 35.72 -55.19
N ARG A 563 15.17 35.88 -55.98
CA ARG A 563 14.79 35.19 -57.26
C ARG A 563 14.60 33.64 -57.24
N ASP A 564 13.76 33.01 -58.08
CA ASP A 564 12.71 33.41 -59.04
C ASP A 564 11.77 32.19 -59.30
N GLN A 565 10.57 32.41 -59.91
CA GLN A 565 9.77 31.52 -60.80
C GLN A 565 9.82 29.96 -60.64
N SER A 566 8.76 29.14 -60.69
CA SER A 566 7.35 29.18 -61.17
C SER A 566 6.65 27.83 -60.75
N GLY A 567 5.39 27.46 -61.05
CA GLY A 567 4.23 28.14 -61.66
C GLY A 567 3.11 27.19 -62.17
N ALA A 568 2.08 26.89 -61.35
CA ALA A 568 0.79 26.22 -61.70
C ALA A 568 0.86 24.70 -62.09
N ALA A 569 -0.23 23.90 -62.17
CA ALA A 569 -1.67 24.14 -61.96
C ALA A 569 -2.49 22.89 -61.53
N ALA A 570 -3.47 23.10 -60.63
CA ALA A 570 -4.89 22.69 -60.63
C ALA A 570 -5.44 21.41 -61.33
N ARG A 571 -6.29 20.65 -60.60
CA ARG A 571 -7.67 20.17 -60.95
C ARG A 571 -8.28 19.32 -59.80
N HIS A 572 -9.50 19.62 -59.31
CA HIS A 572 -10.80 18.93 -59.55
C HIS A 572 -10.94 17.51 -58.91
N GLN A 573 -12.09 17.03 -58.40
CA GLN A 573 -13.43 17.61 -58.12
C GLN A 573 -14.32 16.65 -57.27
N ARG A 574 -15.11 17.22 -56.33
CA ARG A 574 -16.57 16.99 -56.05
C ARG A 574 -17.20 15.65 -55.54
N HIS A 575 -18.25 15.86 -54.72
CA HIS A 575 -19.51 15.09 -54.54
C HIS A 575 -19.44 13.70 -53.87
N ALA A 576 -20.42 13.20 -53.10
CA ALA A 576 -21.69 13.69 -52.49
C ALA A 576 -22.02 12.70 -51.31
N ALA A 577 -22.55 13.02 -50.13
CA ALA A 577 -23.76 13.74 -49.66
C ALA A 577 -25.04 12.86 -49.47
N GLY A 578 -25.44 12.68 -48.19
CA GLY A 578 -26.79 12.32 -47.71
C GLY A 578 -27.12 10.82 -47.48
N ALA A 579 -28.14 10.42 -46.68
CA ALA A 579 -28.85 11.09 -45.56
C ALA A 579 -29.81 10.10 -44.82
N LEU A 580 -30.03 10.34 -43.51
CA LEU A 580 -31.29 10.15 -42.72
C LEU A 580 -31.86 8.75 -42.30
N SER A 581 -32.22 8.73 -40.99
CA SER A 581 -33.46 8.17 -40.36
C SER A 581 -33.57 6.72 -39.85
N GLY A 582 -34.04 6.57 -38.59
CA GLY A 582 -34.86 5.42 -38.15
C GLY A 582 -34.76 5.00 -36.66
N HIS A 583 -35.89 5.10 -35.93
CA HIS A 583 -36.30 4.61 -34.59
C HIS A 583 -35.65 3.32 -33.97
N GLY A 584 -35.79 2.99 -32.68
CA GLY A 584 -36.69 3.51 -31.62
C GLY A 584 -36.45 2.92 -30.20
N ARG A 585 -37.42 3.12 -29.29
CA ARG A 585 -37.36 2.81 -27.83
C ARG A 585 -37.67 1.33 -27.49
N GLN A 586 -37.14 0.82 -26.38
CA GLN A 586 -37.91 0.02 -25.40
C GLN A 586 -37.29 0.06 -23.98
N ARG A 587 -38.07 -0.30 -22.95
CA ARG A 587 -37.76 -0.18 -21.51
C ARG A 587 -38.00 -1.50 -20.75
N GLN A 588 -37.19 -1.73 -19.69
CA GLN A 588 -37.56 -2.40 -18.42
C GLN A 588 -37.90 -3.92 -18.47
N PRO A 589 -38.00 -4.67 -17.32
CA PRO A 589 -38.29 -4.21 -15.94
C PRO A 589 -37.45 -4.76 -14.76
N LEU A 590 -37.72 -4.14 -13.59
CA LEU A 590 -37.41 -4.58 -12.22
C LEU A 590 -38.47 -5.58 -11.70
N HIS A 591 -38.15 -6.37 -10.66
CA HIS A 591 -39.06 -6.83 -9.56
C HIS A 591 -38.27 -7.81 -8.62
N PRO A 592 -38.75 -8.20 -7.41
CA PRO A 592 -38.90 -7.34 -6.22
C PRO A 592 -38.38 -7.98 -4.90
N LEU A 593 -38.55 -7.26 -3.77
CA LEU A 593 -38.40 -7.78 -2.40
C LEU A 593 -39.72 -8.35 -1.86
N ARG A 594 -39.68 -9.51 -1.18
CA ARG A 594 -40.22 -9.75 0.19
C ARG A 594 -40.11 -11.22 0.61
N GLY A 595 -39.94 -11.44 1.91
CA GLY A 595 -39.79 -12.73 2.60
C GLY A 595 -39.26 -12.46 3.99
#